data_AF-A0A2M8BHV5-F1
#
_entry.id   AF-A0A2M8BHV5-F1
#
_cell.length_a   1.000
_cell.length_b   1.000
_cell.length_c   1.000
_cell.angle_alpha   90.00
_cell.angle_beta   90.00
_cell.angle_gamma   90.00
#
_symmetry.space_group_name_H-M   'P 1'
#
loop_
_entity.id
_entity.type
_entity.pdbx_description
1 polymer ?
#
loop_
_entity_poly.entity_id
_entity_poly.type
_entity_poly.pdbx_seq_one_letter_code
_entity_poly.pdbx_strand_id
1 'polypeptide(L)'
;LLKFLNAIHFDNLADRMGMTALMRKGGLWSKPAALIASVVFWVVMVLTLMLALNALQIAAIDHLVAQIFGYLPRAFSALVILLAGTLLAGFASRAVLIAAVNSGYHYAKALADGLRLLLTVLILAMTMEQLQIAPGIVLAAFSITFGGIVVALAIAFGVGGIDAARRMIEKEHAQQEQSEIEHL
;
A
#
# COMPACT_ATOMS: atom_id res chain seq x y z
N LEU A 1 25.16 -5.74 51.64
CA LEU A 1 24.33 -4.57 52.02
C LEU A 1 24.85 -3.19 51.56
N LEU A 2 26.06 -3.00 51.00
CA LEU A 2 26.45 -1.68 50.43
C LEU A 2 27.38 -1.76 49.20
N LYS A 3 27.09 -2.66 48.24
CA LYS A 3 27.76 -2.67 46.91
C LYS A 3 26.80 -2.97 45.74
N PHE A 4 25.50 -2.98 45.98
CA PHE A 4 24.46 -3.23 44.97
C PHE A 4 23.70 -1.95 44.58
N LEU A 5 24.20 -0.78 45.02
CA LEU A 5 23.54 0.53 44.92
C LEU A 5 24.42 1.54 44.16
N ASN A 6 25.03 1.12 43.06
CA ASN A 6 25.83 2.00 42.18
C ASN A 6 25.53 1.76 40.69
N ALA A 7 24.30 1.35 40.39
CA ALA A 7 23.75 1.21 39.04
C ALA A 7 22.92 2.45 38.64
N ILE A 8 23.32 3.63 39.12
CA ILE A 8 22.68 4.91 38.81
C ILE A 8 23.76 5.85 38.25
N HIS A 9 23.89 5.80 36.92
CA HIS A 9 24.27 6.96 36.09
C HIS A 9 23.40 6.89 34.83
N PHE A 10 22.09 6.88 35.08
CA PHE A 10 21.04 6.72 34.08
C PHE A 10 20.75 8.01 33.28
N ASP A 11 21.27 9.18 33.68
CA ASP A 11 20.93 10.45 33.03
C ASP A 11 22.05 11.11 32.19
N ASN A 12 23.32 10.73 32.34
CA ASN A 12 24.42 11.39 31.61
C ASN A 12 24.91 10.68 30.34
N LEU A 13 24.45 9.44 30.08
CA LEU A 13 24.76 8.73 28.82
C LEU A 13 23.69 8.98 27.74
N ALA A 14 22.48 9.37 28.14
CA ALA A 14 21.37 9.65 27.23
C ALA A 14 21.49 11.00 26.51
N ASP A 15 22.21 11.97 27.10
CA ASP A 15 22.32 13.34 26.56
C ASP A 15 23.59 13.61 25.71
N ARG A 16 24.60 12.74 25.77
CA ARG A 16 25.87 12.92 25.02
C ARG A 16 26.05 12.03 23.79
N MET A 17 25.11 11.15 23.46
CA MET A 17 25.17 10.31 22.25
C MET A 17 23.92 10.43 21.35
N GLY A 18 23.43 11.66 21.18
CA GLY A 18 22.70 12.02 19.95
C GLY A 18 21.17 11.96 20.03
N MET A 19 20.57 12.16 21.20
CA MET A 19 19.12 12.31 21.36
C MET A 19 18.57 13.59 20.66
N THR A 20 19.43 14.48 20.18
CA THR A 20 19.08 15.68 19.37
C THR A 20 19.34 15.52 17.86
N ALA A 21 19.89 14.39 17.41
CA ALA A 21 19.90 13.99 15.99
C ALA A 21 18.57 13.32 15.55
N LEU A 22 17.63 13.17 16.50
CA LEU A 22 16.31 12.56 16.32
C LEU A 22 15.28 13.45 15.59
N MET A 23 15.66 14.64 15.09
CA MET A 23 14.71 15.56 14.43
C MET A 23 15.13 16.09 13.05
N ARG A 24 16.34 15.78 12.54
CA ARG A 24 16.85 16.46 11.33
C ARG A 24 17.37 15.46 10.31
N LYS A 25 16.59 15.26 9.24
CA LYS A 25 16.91 14.53 7.99
C LYS A 25 16.55 13.03 7.94
N GLY A 26 15.27 12.77 7.64
CA GLY A 26 14.94 11.84 6.55
C GLY A 26 15.08 10.34 6.78
N GLY A 27 14.95 9.86 8.02
CA GLY A 27 15.07 8.44 8.38
C GLY A 27 13.79 7.60 8.30
N LEU A 28 12.85 7.91 7.40
CA LEU A 28 11.63 7.09 7.18
C LEU A 28 11.90 5.65 6.67
N TRP A 29 13.17 5.26 6.54
CA TRP A 29 13.63 3.94 6.12
C TRP A 29 14.39 3.17 7.20
N SER A 30 14.55 3.72 8.40
CA SER A 30 15.34 3.08 9.45
C SER A 30 14.49 2.11 10.27
N LYS A 31 14.48 0.87 9.75
CA LYS A 31 14.06 -0.41 10.35
C LYS A 31 12.57 -0.74 10.14
N PRO A 32 12.22 -1.35 8.99
CA PRO A 32 11.04 -2.20 8.89
C PRO A 32 10.93 -3.16 10.08
N ALA A 33 12.07 -3.66 10.56
CA ALA A 33 12.17 -4.47 11.77
C ALA A 33 11.70 -3.76 13.06
N ALA A 34 11.93 -2.45 13.21
CA ALA A 34 11.46 -1.70 14.38
C ALA A 34 9.96 -1.43 14.31
N LEU A 35 9.41 -1.20 13.11
CA LEU A 35 7.96 -1.13 12.92
C LEU A 35 7.30 -2.47 13.23
N ILE A 36 7.83 -3.57 12.71
CA ILE A 36 7.35 -4.93 12.99
C ILE A 36 7.45 -5.23 14.49
N ALA A 37 8.58 -4.94 15.13
CA ALA A 37 8.77 -5.14 16.57
C ALA A 37 7.78 -4.32 17.41
N SER A 38 7.51 -3.06 17.03
CA SER A 38 6.52 -2.22 17.68
C SER A 38 5.10 -2.79 17.54
N VAL A 39 4.72 -3.24 16.35
CA VAL A 39 3.43 -3.91 16.12
C VAL A 39 3.31 -5.16 16.97
N VAL A 40 4.33 -6.04 16.95
CA VAL A 40 4.32 -7.28 17.73
C VAL A 40 4.22 -6.99 19.23
N PHE A 41 4.94 -5.99 19.72
CA PHE A 41 4.85 -5.55 21.12
C PHE A 41 3.43 -5.14 21.49
N TRP A 42 2.77 -4.30 20.69
CA TRP A 42 1.39 -3.88 20.93
C TRP A 42 0.42 -5.05 20.89
N VAL A 43 0.59 -5.99 19.95
CA VAL A 43 -0.24 -7.19 19.87
C VAL A 43 -0.10 -8.05 21.13
N VAL A 44 1.13 -8.33 21.56
CA VAL A 44 1.40 -9.14 22.76
C VAL A 44 0.87 -8.45 24.02
N MET A 45 1.03 -7.13 24.12
CA MET A 45 0.52 -6.34 25.26
C MET A 45 -1.00 -6.41 25.36
N VAL A 46 -1.71 -6.21 24.24
CA VAL A 46 -3.18 -6.31 24.18
C VAL A 46 -3.66 -7.73 24.52
N LEU A 47 -3.00 -8.76 23.98
CA LEU A 47 -3.32 -10.16 24.28
C LEU A 47 -3.15 -10.48 25.77
N THR A 48 -2.07 -10.01 26.39
CA THR A 48 -1.80 -10.23 27.81
C THR A 48 -2.84 -9.53 28.68
N LEU A 49 -3.19 -8.28 28.34
CA LEU A 49 -4.24 -7.53 29.02
C LEU A 49 -5.60 -8.24 28.91
N MET A 50 -5.93 -8.76 27.74
CA MET A 50 -7.16 -9.53 27.51
C MET A 50 -7.22 -10.79 28.38
N LEU A 51 -6.12 -11.55 28.46
CA LEU A 51 -6.03 -12.74 29.30
C LEU A 51 -6.23 -12.40 30.79
N ALA A 52 -5.65 -11.29 31.24
CA ALA A 52 -5.82 -10.80 32.60
C ALA A 52 -7.28 -10.37 32.89
N LEU A 53 -7.95 -9.72 31.92
CA LEU A 53 -9.35 -9.33 32.04
C LEU A 53 -10.31 -10.53 31.99
N ASN A 54 -10.03 -11.53 31.15
CA ASN A 54 -10.79 -12.77 31.08
C ASN A 54 -10.71 -13.57 32.40
N ALA A 55 -9.56 -13.52 33.09
CA ALA A 55 -9.40 -14.15 34.41
C ALA A 55 -10.34 -13.56 35.47
N LEU A 56 -10.90 -12.37 35.26
CA LEU A 56 -11.85 -11.71 36.17
C LEU A 56 -13.28 -12.31 36.08
N GLN A 57 -13.56 -13.18 35.09
CA GLN A 57 -14.83 -13.93 34.91
C GLN A 57 -16.11 -13.08 34.90
N ILE A 58 -16.04 -11.85 34.40
CA ILE A 58 -17.22 -11.00 34.25
C ILE A 58 -17.84 -11.31 32.87
N ALA A 59 -19.06 -11.84 32.83
CA ALA A 59 -19.72 -12.25 31.58
C ALA A 59 -19.82 -11.14 30.50
N ALA A 60 -19.87 -9.87 30.90
CA ALA A 60 -19.82 -8.73 29.98
C ALA A 60 -18.45 -8.55 29.30
N ILE A 61 -17.37 -9.00 29.93
CA ILE A 61 -16.00 -8.96 29.43
C ILE A 61 -15.78 -10.06 28.37
N ASP A 62 -16.41 -11.23 28.51
CA ASP A 62 -16.23 -12.36 27.58
C ASP A 62 -16.61 -11.99 26.12
N HIS A 63 -17.70 -11.24 25.95
CA HIS A 63 -18.11 -10.75 24.64
C HIS A 63 -17.13 -9.73 24.03
N LEU A 64 -16.61 -8.81 24.84
CA LEU A 64 -15.61 -7.82 24.42
C LEU A 64 -14.29 -8.50 24.04
N VAL A 65 -13.87 -9.50 24.82
CA VAL A 65 -12.68 -10.31 24.54
C VAL A 65 -12.87 -11.06 23.22
N ALA A 66 -13.99 -11.75 23.01
CA ALA A 66 -14.25 -12.46 21.75
C ALA A 66 -14.21 -11.54 20.51
N GLN A 67 -14.78 -10.33 20.61
CA GLN A 67 -14.74 -9.35 19.52
C GLN A 67 -13.32 -8.88 19.20
N ILE A 68 -12.49 -8.61 20.22
CA ILE A 68 -11.11 -8.17 20.01
C ILE A 68 -10.24 -9.29 19.44
N PHE A 69 -10.41 -10.53 19.91
CA PHE A 69 -9.77 -11.69 19.31
C PHE A 69 -10.19 -11.89 17.85
N GLY A 70 -11.46 -11.63 17.49
CA GLY A 70 -11.91 -11.65 16.10
C GLY A 70 -11.35 -10.51 15.24
N TYR A 71 -10.98 -9.38 15.84
CA TYR A 71 -10.39 -8.23 15.15
C TYR A 71 -8.88 -8.41 14.91
N LEU A 72 -8.17 -9.14 15.76
CA LEU A 72 -6.73 -9.33 15.68
C LEU A 72 -6.25 -9.92 14.33
N PRO A 73 -6.85 -11.01 13.81
CA PRO A 73 -6.52 -11.52 12.48
C PRO A 73 -6.77 -10.49 11.38
N ARG A 74 -7.85 -9.70 11.49
CA ARG A 74 -8.19 -8.67 10.51
C ARG A 74 -7.17 -7.54 10.50
N ALA A 75 -6.81 -7.03 11.67
CA ALA A 75 -5.77 -6.00 11.81
C ALA A 75 -4.42 -6.49 11.25
N PHE A 76 -4.07 -7.74 11.53
CA PHE A 76 -2.86 -8.36 10.96
C PHE A 76 -2.93 -8.45 9.44
N SER A 77 -4.03 -8.95 8.87
CA SER A 77 -4.22 -8.98 7.41
C SER A 77 -4.16 -7.59 6.79
N ALA A 78 -4.76 -6.58 7.41
CA ALA A 78 -4.75 -5.20 6.92
C ALA A 78 -3.33 -4.64 6.85
N LEU A 79 -2.51 -4.94 7.87
CA LEU A 79 -1.09 -4.58 7.89
C LEU A 79 -0.31 -5.31 6.79
N VAL A 80 -0.53 -6.62 6.63
CA VAL A 80 0.11 -7.40 5.57
C VAL A 80 -0.24 -6.86 4.20
N ILE A 81 -1.52 -6.56 3.95
CA ILE A 81 -2.00 -5.95 2.69
C ILE A 81 -1.31 -4.60 2.46
N LEU A 82 -1.22 -3.75 3.49
CA LEU A 82 -0.57 -2.45 3.37
C LEU A 82 0.92 -2.58 3.04
N LEU A 83 1.64 -3.44 3.75
CA LEU A 83 3.08 -3.65 3.54
C LEU A 83 3.37 -4.34 2.20
N ALA A 84 2.75 -5.48 1.93
CA ALA A 84 2.95 -6.22 0.70
C ALA A 84 2.45 -5.40 -0.50
N GLY A 85 1.28 -4.77 -0.38
CA GLY A 85 0.70 -3.92 -1.40
C GLY A 85 1.61 -2.75 -1.75
N THR A 86 2.11 -1.99 -0.78
CA THR A 86 2.98 -0.83 -1.06
C THR A 86 4.30 -1.25 -1.71
N LEU A 87 4.87 -2.39 -1.32
CA LEU A 87 6.02 -2.99 -1.98
C LEU A 87 5.70 -3.37 -3.43
N LEU A 88 4.59 -4.06 -3.67
CA LEU A 88 4.12 -4.45 -5.01
C LEU A 88 3.84 -3.23 -5.89
N ALA A 89 3.20 -2.19 -5.36
CA ALA A 89 2.95 -0.95 -6.07
C ALA A 89 4.26 -0.23 -6.44
N GLY A 90 5.23 -0.25 -5.53
CA GLY A 90 6.57 0.27 -5.78
C GLY A 90 7.30 -0.50 -6.89
N PHE A 91 7.23 -1.83 -6.85
CA PHE A 91 7.84 -2.71 -7.85
C PHE A 91 7.19 -2.56 -9.22
N ALA A 92 5.86 -2.66 -9.29
CA ALA A 92 5.09 -2.54 -10.54
C ALA A 92 5.30 -1.20 -11.22
N SER A 93 5.25 -0.09 -10.47
CA SER A 93 5.51 1.26 -11.00
C SER A 93 6.91 1.39 -11.57
N ARG A 94 7.93 0.85 -10.90
CA ARG A 94 9.31 0.85 -11.40
C ARG A 94 9.49 -0.01 -12.65
N ALA A 95 8.87 -1.19 -12.68
CA ALA A 95 8.90 -2.07 -13.84
C ALA A 95 8.29 -1.38 -15.07
N VAL A 96 7.14 -0.73 -14.91
CA VAL A 96 6.49 0.04 -15.97
C VAL A 96 7.33 1.25 -16.39
N LEU A 97 7.94 1.96 -15.44
CA LEU A 97 8.84 3.07 -15.77
C LEU A 97 10.00 2.62 -16.66
N ILE A 98 10.69 1.54 -16.28
CA ILE A 98 11.83 1.00 -17.02
C ILE A 98 11.40 0.55 -18.42
N ALA A 99 10.29 -0.19 -18.52
CA ALA A 99 9.75 -0.63 -19.80
C ALA A 99 9.39 0.55 -20.72
N ALA A 100 8.70 1.56 -20.17
CA ALA A 100 8.27 2.72 -20.93
C ALA A 100 9.46 3.60 -21.38
N VAL A 101 10.45 3.82 -20.52
CA VAL A 101 11.67 4.56 -20.89
C VAL A 101 12.44 3.81 -21.98
N ASN A 102 12.59 2.48 -21.87
CA ASN A 102 13.27 1.68 -22.88
C ASN A 102 12.56 1.70 -24.25
N SER A 103 11.24 1.86 -24.26
CA SER A 103 10.46 2.01 -25.49
C SER A 103 10.48 3.42 -26.10
N GLY A 104 11.18 4.38 -25.47
CA GLY A 104 11.24 5.78 -25.93
C GLY A 104 9.97 6.59 -25.64
N TYR A 105 9.08 6.11 -24.76
CA TYR A 105 7.84 6.81 -24.44
C TYR A 105 8.11 8.10 -23.65
N HIS A 106 7.76 9.25 -24.23
CA HIS A 106 8.00 10.57 -23.63
C HIS A 106 7.31 10.77 -22.27
N TYR A 107 6.15 10.12 -22.06
CA TYR A 107 5.34 10.22 -20.84
C TYR A 107 5.55 9.04 -19.87
N ALA A 108 6.66 8.31 -19.97
CA ALA A 108 6.95 7.13 -19.16
C ALA A 108 6.81 7.38 -17.64
N LYS A 109 7.28 8.53 -17.15
CA LYS A 109 7.15 8.90 -15.74
C LYS A 109 5.70 9.08 -15.30
N ALA A 110 4.89 9.79 -16.10
CA ALA A 110 3.48 10.01 -15.80
C ALA A 110 2.69 8.69 -15.74
N LEU A 111 3.00 7.75 -16.65
CA LEU A 111 2.39 6.42 -16.65
C LEU A 111 2.74 5.62 -15.39
N ALA A 112 4.02 5.62 -15.00
CA ALA A 112 4.50 4.93 -13.81
C ALA A 112 3.95 5.53 -12.50
N ASP A 113 3.88 6.86 -12.41
CA ASP A 113 3.31 7.57 -11.28
C ASP A 113 1.79 7.35 -11.21
N GLY A 114 1.09 7.34 -12.34
CA GLY A 114 -0.32 7.00 -12.44
C GLY A 114 -0.63 5.59 -11.95
N LEU A 115 0.17 4.59 -12.37
CA LEU A 115 0.04 3.22 -11.88
C LEU A 115 0.30 3.11 -10.37
N ARG A 116 1.33 3.81 -9.87
CA ARG A 116 1.61 3.84 -8.44
C ARG A 116 0.44 4.43 -7.66
N LEU A 117 -0.12 5.55 -8.12
CA LEU A 117 -1.26 6.19 -7.48
C LEU A 117 -2.47 5.24 -7.48
N LEU A 118 -2.76 4.62 -8.62
CA LEU A 118 -3.84 3.66 -8.78
C LEU A 118 -3.75 2.50 -7.78
N LEU A 119 -2.59 1.84 -7.75
CA LEU A 119 -2.36 0.72 -6.83
C LEU A 119 -2.41 1.18 -5.37
N THR A 120 -1.83 2.34 -5.04
CA THR A 120 -1.82 2.88 -3.68
C THR A 120 -3.24 3.16 -3.17
N VAL A 121 -4.10 3.76 -3.99
CA VAL A 121 -5.51 4.01 -3.64
C VAL A 121 -6.27 2.70 -3.45
N LEU A 122 -6.03 1.71 -4.32
CA LEU A 122 -6.65 0.38 -4.19
C LEU A 122 -6.22 -0.34 -2.91
N ILE A 123 -4.93 -0.32 -2.60
CA ILE A 123 -4.40 -0.91 -1.36
C ILE A 123 -4.97 -0.21 -0.14
N LEU A 124 -5.05 1.13 -0.16
CA LEU A 124 -5.63 1.89 0.92
C LEU A 124 -7.11 1.51 1.16
N ALA A 125 -7.90 1.41 0.09
CA ALA A 125 -9.29 0.97 0.16
C ALA A 125 -9.41 -0.44 0.75
N MET A 126 -8.61 -1.40 0.26
CA MET A 126 -8.58 -2.78 0.79
C MET A 126 -8.16 -2.83 2.27
N THR A 127 -7.18 -2.03 2.68
CA THR A 127 -6.76 -1.94 4.09
C THR A 127 -7.90 -1.38 4.96
N MET A 128 -8.61 -0.35 4.51
CA MET A 128 -9.76 0.21 5.24
C MET A 128 -10.91 -0.79 5.36
N GLU A 129 -11.20 -1.53 4.29
CA GLU A 129 -12.19 -2.61 4.27
C GLU A 129 -11.84 -3.71 5.26
N GLN A 130 -10.56 -4.13 5.27
CA GLN A 130 -10.08 -5.16 6.18
C GLN A 130 -10.14 -4.73 7.65
N LEU A 131 -9.89 -3.44 7.93
CA LEU A 131 -10.09 -2.85 9.26
C LEU A 131 -11.59 -2.69 9.64
N GLN A 132 -12.53 -2.98 8.73
CA GLN A 132 -13.96 -2.86 8.96
C GLN A 132 -14.39 -1.44 9.41
N ILE A 133 -13.65 -0.43 8.98
CA ILE A 133 -14.00 0.97 9.23
C ILE A 133 -15.00 1.38 8.15
N ALA A 134 -16.29 1.32 8.49
CA ALA A 134 -17.40 1.65 7.58
C ALA A 134 -17.23 1.05 6.17
N PRO A 135 -17.05 -0.29 6.03
CA PRO A 135 -16.65 -0.93 4.78
C PRO A 135 -17.63 -0.64 3.62
N GLY A 136 -18.94 -0.54 3.92
CA GLY A 136 -19.94 -0.18 2.92
C GLY A 136 -19.80 1.25 2.38
N ILE A 137 -19.40 2.21 3.22
CA ILE A 137 -19.17 3.60 2.78
C ILE A 137 -17.90 3.66 1.93
N VAL A 138 -16.83 3.00 2.38
CA VAL A 138 -15.56 2.92 1.63
C VAL A 138 -15.78 2.28 0.26
N LEU A 139 -16.47 1.14 0.22
CA LEU A 139 -16.80 0.45 -1.02
C LEU A 139 -17.63 1.34 -1.96
N ALA A 140 -18.70 1.96 -1.46
CA ALA A 140 -19.54 2.83 -2.28
C ALA A 140 -18.76 4.03 -2.83
N ALA A 141 -18.01 4.74 -1.99
CA ALA A 141 -17.20 5.89 -2.39
C ALA A 141 -16.13 5.50 -3.41
N PHE A 142 -15.44 4.37 -3.18
CA PHE A 142 -14.45 3.82 -4.10
C PHE A 142 -15.09 3.43 -5.42
N SER A 143 -16.17 2.65 -5.42
CA SER A 143 -16.85 2.21 -6.65
C SER A 143 -17.39 3.37 -7.48
N ILE A 144 -17.97 4.40 -6.85
CA ILE A 144 -18.48 5.58 -7.56
C ILE A 144 -17.33 6.39 -8.16
N THR A 145 -16.28 6.67 -7.37
CA THR A 145 -15.14 7.47 -7.82
C THR A 145 -14.34 6.73 -8.89
N PHE A 146 -13.96 5.48 -8.61
CA PHE A 146 -13.18 4.64 -9.50
C PHE A 146 -13.97 4.26 -10.75
N GLY A 147 -15.23 3.87 -10.59
CA GLY A 147 -16.13 3.60 -11.71
C GLY A 147 -16.28 4.82 -12.62
N GLY A 148 -16.45 6.02 -12.03
CA GLY A 148 -16.49 7.27 -12.78
C GLY A 148 -15.21 7.55 -13.57
N ILE A 149 -14.04 7.40 -12.94
CA ILE A 149 -12.74 7.59 -13.60
C ILE A 149 -12.55 6.56 -14.73
N VAL A 150 -12.82 5.28 -14.47
CA VAL A 150 -12.66 4.21 -15.47
C VAL A 150 -13.58 4.43 -16.67
N VAL A 151 -14.85 4.79 -16.43
CA VAL A 151 -15.79 5.09 -17.52
C VAL A 151 -15.35 6.33 -18.31
N ALA A 152 -14.95 7.41 -17.63
CA ALA A 152 -14.46 8.60 -18.29
C ALA A 152 -13.23 8.32 -19.16
N LEU A 153 -12.26 7.55 -18.65
CA LEU A 153 -11.08 7.14 -19.40
C LEU A 153 -11.45 6.20 -20.56
N ALA A 154 -12.34 5.24 -20.35
CA ALA A 154 -12.79 4.34 -21.41
C ALA A 154 -13.43 5.10 -22.57
N ILE A 155 -14.23 6.13 -22.29
CA ILE A 155 -14.82 7.00 -23.31
C ILE A 155 -13.75 7.87 -23.96
N ALA A 156 -12.85 8.49 -23.19
CA ALA A 156 -11.80 9.36 -23.71
C ALA A 156 -10.84 8.62 -24.65
N PHE A 157 -10.36 7.44 -24.24
CA PHE A 157 -9.52 6.57 -25.07
C PHE A 157 -10.31 5.94 -26.21
N GLY A 158 -11.56 5.54 -25.98
CA GLY A 158 -12.44 4.95 -26.98
C GLY A 158 -12.65 5.90 -28.15
N VAL A 159 -13.07 7.14 -27.88
CA VAL A 159 -13.31 8.16 -28.92
C VAL A 159 -11.99 8.71 -29.47
N GLY A 160 -11.01 9.02 -28.62
CA GLY A 160 -9.71 9.57 -29.04
C GLY A 160 -8.83 8.59 -29.83
N GLY A 161 -9.07 7.29 -29.70
CA GLY A 161 -8.34 6.24 -30.39
C GLY A 161 -8.88 5.88 -31.79
N ILE A 162 -10.09 6.31 -32.15
CA ILE A 162 -10.76 5.89 -33.40
C ILE A 162 -9.90 6.26 -34.62
N ASP A 163 -9.41 7.50 -34.71
CA ASP A 163 -8.61 7.95 -35.85
C ASP A 163 -7.24 7.25 -35.93
N ALA A 164 -6.65 6.92 -34.77
CA ALA A 164 -5.40 6.17 -34.71
C ALA A 164 -5.62 4.73 -35.18
N ALA A 165 -6.68 4.07 -34.72
CA ALA A 165 -7.05 2.72 -35.15
C ALA A 165 -7.33 2.67 -36.66
N ARG A 166 -8.08 3.66 -37.17
CA ARG A 166 -8.40 3.77 -38.60
C ARG A 166 -7.13 3.83 -39.47
N ARG A 167 -6.18 4.71 -39.11
CA ARG A 167 -4.91 4.84 -39.83
C ARG A 167 -4.04 3.58 -39.78
N MET A 168 -4.12 2.80 -38.70
CA MET A 168 -3.36 1.56 -38.56
C MET A 168 -3.89 0.47 -39.50
N ILE A 169 -5.22 0.34 -39.58
CA ILE A 169 -5.90 -0.58 -40.50
C ILE A 169 -5.65 -0.18 -41.97
N GLU A 170 -5.76 1.11 -42.30
CA GLU A 170 -5.50 1.61 -43.66
C GLU A 170 -4.04 1.36 -44.11
N LYS A 171 -3.07 1.47 -43.19
CA LYS A 171 -1.67 1.12 -43.48
C LYS A 171 -1.48 -0.36 -43.78
N GLU A 172 -2.09 -1.25 -43.00
CA GLU A 172 -1.97 -2.70 -43.22
C GLU A 172 -2.55 -3.11 -44.58
N HIS A 173 -3.70 -2.54 -44.98
CA HIS A 173 -4.29 -2.80 -46.29
C HIS A 173 -3.44 -2.27 -47.45
N ALA A 174 -2.89 -1.06 -47.33
CA ALA A 174 -2.01 -0.50 -48.36
C ALA A 174 -0.72 -1.34 -48.54
N GLN A 175 -0.20 -1.91 -47.44
CA GLN A 175 0.97 -2.79 -47.49
C GLN A 175 0.68 -4.17 -48.10
N GLN A 176 -0.53 -4.69 -47.88
CA GLN A 176 -0.98 -5.94 -48.51
C GLN A 176 -1.13 -5.79 -50.03
N GLU A 177 -1.76 -4.73 -50.51
CA GLU A 177 -1.90 -4.47 -51.96
C GLU A 177 -0.54 -4.31 -52.64
N GLN A 178 0.44 -3.67 -51.98
CA GLN A 178 1.80 -3.54 -52.52
C GLN A 178 2.54 -4.88 -52.61
N SER A 179 2.36 -5.78 -51.62
CA SER A 179 2.98 -7.11 -51.66
C SER A 179 2.38 -8.02 -52.74
N GLU A 180 1.09 -7.88 -53.06
CA GLU A 180 0.44 -8.66 -54.12
C GLU A 180 0.92 -8.25 -55.52
N ILE A 181 1.19 -6.97 -55.72
CA ILE A 181 1.70 -6.44 -57.00
C ILE A 181 3.17 -6.79 -57.22
N GLU A 182 3.97 -6.93 -56.16
CA GLU A 182 5.40 -7.30 -56.25
C GLU A 182 5.63 -8.81 -56.53
N HIS A 183 4.58 -9.64 -56.37
CA HIS A 183 4.61 -11.07 -56.65
C HIS A 183 4.01 -11.47 -58.01
N LEU A 184 3.58 -10.51 -58.83
CA LEU A 184 3.11 -10.69 -60.22
C LEU A 184 4.15 -10.23 -61.24
#